data_AF-A0A316M0Z5-F1
#
_entry.id   AF-A0A316M0Z5-F1
#
_cell.length_a   1.000
_cell.length_b   1.000
_cell.length_c   1.000
_cell.angle_alpha   90.00
_cell.angle_beta   90.00
_cell.angle_gamma   90.00
#
_symmetry.space_group_name_H-M   'P 1'
#
loop_
_entity.id
_entity.type
_entity.pdbx_description
1 polymer ?
#
loop_
_entity_poly.entity_id
_entity_poly.type
_entity_poly.pdbx_seq_one_letter_code
_entity_poly.pdbx_strand_id
1 'polypeptide(L)' 'MKRENLRKVEVFELEYENNQTASKPLYQGYFHEYIKNASRPEAIIERENGLLEKVSIYNIRFLD' A
#
# COMPACT_ATOMS: atom_id res chain seq x y z
N MET A 1 -18.43 -0.34 4.31
CA MET A 1 -18.35 0.33 2.99
C MET A 1 -18.32 -0.76 1.92
N LYS A 2 -18.84 -0.51 0.71
CA LYS A 2 -18.66 -1.44 -0.42
C LYS A 2 -17.25 -1.27 -1.00
N ARG A 3 -16.56 -2.38 -1.32
CA ARG A 3 -15.22 -2.39 -1.94
C ARG A 3 -15.12 -1.54 -3.21
N GLU A 4 -16.22 -1.50 -3.97
CA GLU A 4 -16.40 -0.70 -5.19
C GLU A 4 -16.13 0.80 -5.00
N ASN A 5 -16.24 1.30 -3.77
CA ASN A 5 -16.03 2.71 -3.44
C ASN A 5 -14.61 3.01 -2.92
N LEU A 6 -13.74 2.00 -2.84
CA LEU A 6 -12.38 2.14 -2.35
C LEU A 6 -11.41 2.30 -3.52
N ARG A 7 -10.37 3.11 -3.33
CA ARG A 7 -9.34 3.31 -4.37
C ARG A 7 -8.42 2.10 -4.43
N LYS A 8 -8.18 1.60 -5.65
CA LYS A 8 -7.24 0.49 -5.87
C LYS A 8 -5.81 0.97 -5.71
N VAL A 9 -5.00 0.18 -5.04
CA VAL A 9 -3.57 0.45 -4.81
C VAL A 9 -2.71 -0.76 -5.13
N GLU A 10 -1.45 -0.50 -5.43
CA GLU A 10 -0.37 -1.47 -5.47
C GLU A 10 0.56 -1.22 -4.28
N VAL A 11 0.82 -2.29 -3.52
CA VAL A 11 1.83 -2.31 -2.46
C VAL A 11 3.14 -2.79 -3.06
N PHE A 12 4.23 -2.09 -2.79
CA PHE A 12 5.57 -2.42 -3.30
C PHE A 12 6.62 -2.35 -2.21
N GLU A 13 7.74 -3.01 -2.45
CA GLU A 13 8.97 -2.87 -1.68
C GLU A 13 10.01 -2.07 -2.47
N LEU A 14 10.82 -1.31 -1.75
CA LEU A 14 11.97 -0.61 -2.32
C LEU A 14 13.19 -1.51 -2.12
N GLU A 15 13.72 -2.04 -3.22
CA GLU A 15 14.97 -2.78 -3.25
C GLU A 15 16.10 -1.84 -3.67
N TYR A 16 17.22 -1.89 -2.95
CA TYR A 16 18.41 -1.09 -3.26
C TYR A 16 19.46 -2.02 -3.87
N GLU A 17 19.58 -2.00 -5.20
CA GLU A 17 20.56 -2.80 -5.93
C GLU A 17 21.40 -1.90 -6.83
N ASN A 18 22.72 -2.12 -6.87
CA ASN A 18 23.66 -1.42 -7.76
C ASN A 18 23.53 0.12 -7.74
N ASN A 19 23.42 0.72 -6.56
CA ASN A 19 23.21 2.16 -6.35
C ASN A 19 21.93 2.74 -6.99
N GLN A 20 20.95 1.89 -7.33
CA GLN A 20 19.65 2.31 -7.83
C GLN A 20 18.55 1.79 -6.90
N THR A 21 17.52 2.60 -6.71
CA THR A 21 16.32 2.19 -5.99
C THR A 21 15.32 1.64 -7.00
N ALA A 22 15.04 0.34 -6.94
CA ALA A 22 14.02 -0.32 -7.72
C ALA A 22 12.77 -0.52 -6.87
N SER A 23 11.58 -0.25 -7.43
CA SER A 23 10.32 -0.60 -6.79
C SER A 23 9.85 -1.96 -7.30
N LYS A 24 9.67 -2.92 -6.39
CA LYS A 24 9.16 -4.25 -6.71
C LYS A 24 7.73 -4.39 -6.22
N PRO A 25 6.75 -4.62 -7.11
CA PRO A 25 5.37 -4.81 -6.71
C PRO A 25 5.21 -6.12 -5.93
N LEU A 26 4.46 -6.06 -4.82
CA LEU A 26 4.16 -7.22 -3.98
C LEU A 26 2.75 -7.74 -4.24
N TYR A 27 1.74 -6.86 -4.11
CA TYR A 27 0.34 -7.21 -4.29
C TYR A 27 -0.51 -5.96 -4.52
N GLN A 28 -1.74 -6.17 -5.03
CA GLN A 28 -2.76 -5.13 -5.14
C GLN A 28 -3.83 -5.28 -4.07
N GLY A 29 -4.47 -4.17 -3.74
CA GLY A 29 -5.58 -4.13 -2.78
C GLY A 29 -6.36 -2.84 -2.85
N TYR A 30 -7.14 -2.58 -1.82
CA TYR A 30 -8.03 -1.43 -1.70
C TYR A 30 -7.65 -0.59 -0.48
N PHE A 31 -7.49 0.71 -0.67
CA PHE A 31 -7.17 1.64 0.40
C PHE A 31 -8.39 1.91 1.28
N HIS A 32 -8.26 1.66 2.59
CA HIS A 32 -9.31 1.93 3.58
C HIS A 32 -9.07 3.22 4.35
N GLU A 33 -7.94 3.32 5.04
CA GLU A 33 -7.72 4.36 6.03
C GLU A 33 -6.25 4.77 6.10
N TYR A 34 -6.01 6.07 6.34
CA TYR A 34 -4.71 6.62 6.67
C TYR A 34 -4.52 6.69 8.19
N ILE A 35 -3.48 6.05 8.71
CA ILE A 35 -3.10 6.10 10.11
C ILE A 35 -1.99 7.15 10.27
N LYS A 36 -2.36 8.32 10.79
CA LYS A 36 -1.42 9.41 11.07
C LYS A 36 -0.59 9.12 12.31
N ASN A 37 0.54 8.46 12.13
CA ASN A 37 1.56 8.31 13.17
C ASN A 37 2.76 9.21 12.85
N ALA A 38 3.26 9.95 13.84
CA ALA A 38 4.23 11.04 13.66
C ALA A 38 5.59 10.57 13.11
N SER A 39 5.99 9.34 13.42
CA SER A 39 7.29 8.79 12.99
C SER A 39 7.20 7.88 11.77
N ARG A 40 6.06 7.20 11.58
CA ARG A 40 5.86 6.21 10.52
C ARG A 40 4.39 6.19 10.10
N PRO A 41 3.99 7.06 9.16
CA PRO A 41 2.62 7.04 8.65
C PRO A 41 2.31 5.71 7.94
N GLU A 42 1.14 5.16 8.23
CA GLU A 42 0.69 3.86 7.72
C GLU A 42 -0.66 3.99 7.00
N ALA A 43 -1.02 3.00 6.20
CA ALA A 43 -2.33 2.83 5.61
C ALA A 43 -2.87 1.42 5.89
N ILE A 44 -4.19 1.32 6.06
CA ILE A 44 -4.89 0.04 6.07
C ILE A 44 -5.26 -0.30 4.63
N ILE A 45 -4.77 -1.44 4.16
CA ILE A 45 -5.07 -1.98 2.82
C ILE A 45 -5.83 -3.29 2.97
N GLU A 46 -6.91 -3.44 2.22
CA GLU A 46 -7.63 -4.69 2.07
C GLU A 46 -7.16 -5.44 0.83
N ARG A 47 -6.61 -6.63 1.01
CA ARG A 47 -6.24 -7.53 -0.08
C ARG A 47 -7.48 -8.10 -0.77
N GLU A 48 -7.32 -8.62 -1.98
CA GLU A 48 -8.41 -9.24 -2.74
C GLU A 48 -9.12 -10.37 -1.97
N ASN A 49 -8.42 -11.08 -1.09
CA ASN A 49 -8.98 -12.14 -0.23
C ASN A 49 -9.70 -11.63 1.03
N GLY A 50 -9.78 -10.32 1.26
CA GLY A 50 -10.45 -9.71 2.41
C GLY A 50 -9.57 -9.50 3.64
N LEU A 51 -8.29 -9.88 3.58
CA LEU A 51 -7.35 -9.63 4.66
C LEU A 51 -7.02 -8.13 4.73
N LEU A 52 -7.08 -7.56 5.93
CA LEU A 52 -6.64 -6.20 6.22
C LEU A 52 -5.20 -6.20 6.71
N GLU A 53 -4.37 -5.37 6.11
CA GLU A 53 -2.96 -5.21 6.50
C GLU A 53 -2.60 -3.74 6.67
N LYS A 54 -1.66 -3.48 7.59
CA LYS A 54 -1.03 -2.18 7.74
C LYS A 54 0.24 -2.16 6.92
N VAL A 55 0.37 -1.14 6.09
CA VAL A 55 1.56 -0.91 5.27
C VAL A 55 2.01 0.53 5.41
N SER A 56 3.31 0.77 5.28
CA SER A 56 3.86 2.12 5.19
C SER A 56 3.22 2.88 4.01
N ILE A 57 2.83 4.14 4.20
CA ILE A 57 2.30 4.94 3.08
C ILE A 57 3.32 5.19 1.97
N TYR A 58 4.62 5.02 2.27
CA TYR A 58 5.68 5.17 1.27
C TYR A 58 5.81 3.94 0.37
N ASN A 59 5.09 2.87 0.70
CA ASN A 59 5.09 1.59 0.00
C ASN A 59 3.79 1.36 -0.78
N ILE A 60 2.96 2.40 -0.98
CA ILE A 60 1.70 2.30 -1.73
C ILE A 60 1.72 3.23 -2.94
N ARG A 61 1.15 2.75 -4.05
CA ARG A 61 0.88 3.54 -5.26
C ARG A 61 -0.59 3.40 -5.62
N PHE A 62 -1.28 4.52 -5.81
CA PHE A 62 -2.66 4.51 -6.32
C PHE A 62 -2.64 4.17 -7.82
N LEU A 63 -3.55 3.30 -8.25
CA LEU A 63 -3.63 2.78 -9.61
C LEU A 63 -4.72 3.47 -10.47
N ASP A 64 -5.06 4.72 -10.11
CA ASP A 64 -6.16 5.56 -10.68
C ASP A 64 -6.82 5.08 -11.98
#